data_AF-X1FDV3-F1
#
_entry.id   AF-X1FDV3-F1
#
_cell.length_a   1.000
_cell.length_b   1.000
_cell.length_c   1.000
_cell.angle_alpha   90.00
_cell.angle_beta   90.00
_cell.angle_gamma   90.00
#
_symmetry.space_group_name_H-M   'P 1'
#
loop_
_entity.id
_entity.type
_entity.pdbx_description
1 polymer ?
#
loop_
_entity_poly.entity_id
_entity_poly.type
_entity_poly.pdbx_seq_one_letter_code
_entity_poly.pdbx_strand_id
1 'polypeptide(L)'
;MLKYRLFFGTLMTVFFAAVVILGGWLDGSLTASGADDRTVRGTVLCILICALIIPAQFEFSKLAAAKDLKIFTPVSIIASILFAGTWYWLQLIAMPPEIYLFFLSAFSVAVLLLYQYLGYGTSGVIANCGANCFSIIYLGLLSGLVLAVRIDFGLWPLLMFIFTVKSADIGAYAIGSLLGRHKFSPKISPGKTWEGMGGAIATAMIVAILFAVSCDIMDWRLAAVFGLCFAFIGQFGDLVESM
;
A
#
# COMPACT_ATOMS: atom_id res chain seq x y z
N MET A 1 13.95 2.22 22.36
CA MET A 1 12.88 2.09 21.35
C MET A 1 13.36 2.24 19.90
N LEU A 2 14.28 3.16 19.58
CA LEU A 2 14.72 3.40 18.20
C LEU A 2 15.47 2.23 17.51
N LYS A 3 16.41 1.58 18.22
CA LYS A 3 17.16 0.42 17.69
C LYS A 3 16.25 -0.73 17.26
N TYR A 4 15.17 -0.97 18.02
CA TYR A 4 14.18 -2.00 17.70
C TYR A 4 13.37 -1.66 16.45
N ARG A 5 13.06 -0.37 16.20
CA ARG A 5 12.32 0.05 14.99
C ARG A 5 13.14 -0.14 13.71
N LEU A 6 14.42 0.24 13.71
CA LEU A 6 15.30 0.07 12.55
C LEU A 6 15.57 -1.41 12.25
N PHE A 7 15.81 -2.20 13.30
CA PHE A 7 16.00 -3.65 13.15
C PHE A 7 14.73 -4.32 12.62
N PHE A 8 13.57 -4.04 13.22
CA PHE A 8 12.30 -4.61 12.81
C PHE A 8 11.90 -4.18 11.40
N GLY A 9 12.07 -2.90 11.04
CA GLY A 9 11.80 -2.42 9.68
C GLY A 9 12.70 -3.05 8.62
N THR A 10 13.96 -3.34 8.95
CA THR A 10 14.86 -4.09 8.06
C THR A 10 14.41 -5.53 7.91
N LEU A 11 14.11 -6.20 9.03
CA LEU A 11 13.61 -7.57 9.06
C LEU A 11 12.31 -7.72 8.27
N MET A 12 11.36 -6.80 8.44
CA MET A 12 10.08 -6.80 7.73
C MET A 12 10.25 -6.68 6.22
N THR A 13 11.18 -5.84 5.74
CA THR A 13 11.42 -5.74 4.29
C THR A 13 12.14 -6.95 3.74
N VAL A 14 13.08 -7.53 4.50
CA VAL A 14 13.71 -8.80 4.10
C VAL A 14 12.66 -9.91 4.03
N PHE A 15 11.78 -10.00 5.04
CA PHE A 15 10.66 -10.94 5.04
C PHE A 15 9.73 -10.71 3.85
N PHE A 16 9.33 -9.47 3.60
CA PHE A 16 8.44 -9.14 2.48
C PHE A 16 9.09 -9.48 1.12
N ALA A 17 10.35 -9.10 0.92
CA ALA A 17 11.10 -9.44 -0.29
C ALA A 17 11.21 -10.96 -0.46
N ALA A 18 11.50 -11.69 0.63
CA ALA A 18 11.53 -13.15 0.61
C ALA A 18 10.16 -13.75 0.25
N VAL A 19 9.05 -13.19 0.75
CA VAL A 19 7.69 -13.62 0.38
C VAL A 19 7.39 -13.35 -1.09
N VAL A 20 7.78 -12.18 -1.61
CA VAL A 20 7.60 -11.83 -3.04
C VAL A 20 8.39 -12.76 -3.93
N ILE A 21 9.65 -13.04 -3.57
CA ILE A 21 10.55 -13.95 -4.28
C ILE A 21 10.03 -15.39 -4.21
N LEU A 22 9.62 -15.86 -3.03
CA LEU A 22 9.00 -17.18 -2.89
C LEU A 22 7.75 -17.30 -3.77
N GLY A 23 6.90 -16.27 -3.77
CA GLY A 23 5.74 -16.20 -4.65
C GLY A 23 6.13 -16.27 -6.12
N GLY A 24 7.20 -15.57 -6.52
CA GLY A 24 7.71 -15.60 -7.89
C GLY A 24 8.28 -16.96 -8.30
N TRP A 25 8.88 -17.68 -7.36
CA TRP A 25 9.36 -19.03 -7.59
C TRP A 25 8.20 -20.03 -7.72
N LEU A 26 7.13 -19.84 -6.94
CA LEU A 26 5.94 -20.70 -6.97
C LEU A 26 5.06 -20.48 -8.20
N ASP A 27 4.99 -19.26 -8.74
CA ASP A 27 4.20 -18.93 -9.92
C ASP A 27 4.97 -18.98 -11.25
N GLY A 28 6.28 -19.27 -11.20
CA GLY A 28 7.14 -19.41 -12.37
C GLY A 28 7.77 -18.09 -12.85
N SER A 29 7.35 -16.94 -12.31
CA SER A 29 7.82 -15.62 -12.78
C SER A 29 9.29 -15.32 -12.49
N LEU A 30 9.96 -16.17 -11.70
CA LEU A 30 11.40 -16.12 -11.45
C LEU A 30 12.21 -17.16 -12.25
N THR A 31 11.58 -18.10 -12.95
CA THR A 31 12.31 -19.12 -13.72
C THR A 31 12.62 -18.62 -15.13
N ALA A 32 13.70 -19.14 -15.72
CA ALA A 32 14.30 -18.62 -16.96
C ALA A 32 13.45 -18.87 -18.24
N SER A 33 12.31 -19.53 -18.12
CA SER A 33 11.44 -19.87 -19.26
C SER A 33 10.04 -19.33 -19.02
N GLY A 34 9.58 -18.42 -19.88
CA GLY A 34 8.20 -17.94 -19.87
C GLY A 34 7.14 -19.02 -20.14
N ALA A 35 7.55 -20.26 -20.43
CA ALA A 35 6.68 -21.43 -20.52
C ALA A 35 6.31 -22.03 -19.14
N ASP A 36 7.04 -21.68 -18.08
CA ASP A 36 6.77 -22.13 -16.71
C ASP A 36 5.83 -21.19 -15.93
N ASP A 37 5.50 -20.04 -16.52
CA ASP A 37 4.61 -19.05 -15.93
C ASP A 37 3.21 -19.62 -15.78
N ARG A 38 2.74 -19.69 -14.53
CA ARG A 38 1.37 -20.11 -14.24
C ARG A 38 0.38 -19.05 -14.72
N THR A 39 -0.82 -19.50 -15.06
CA THR A 39 -1.95 -18.65 -15.46
C THR A 39 -2.40 -17.71 -14.35
N VAL A 40 -2.13 -18.06 -13.08
CA VAL A 40 -2.47 -17.26 -11.91
C VAL A 40 -1.19 -16.86 -11.18
N ARG A 41 -0.99 -15.55 -11.03
CA ARG A 41 0.21 -14.94 -10.42
C ARG A 41 -0.14 -14.16 -9.17
N GLY A 42 0.84 -14.04 -8.26
CA GLY A 42 0.71 -13.21 -7.06
C GLY A 42 -0.12 -13.81 -5.91
N THR A 43 -0.44 -15.10 -5.94
CA THR A 43 -1.25 -15.77 -4.89
C THR A 43 -0.68 -15.56 -3.48
N VAL A 44 0.63 -15.72 -3.30
CA VAL A 44 1.28 -15.58 -1.99
C VAL A 44 1.17 -14.13 -1.48
N LEU A 45 1.37 -13.15 -2.36
CA LEU A 45 1.23 -11.74 -2.03
C LEU A 45 -0.23 -11.40 -1.69
N CYS A 46 -1.19 -11.99 -2.39
CA CYS A 46 -2.61 -11.80 -2.11
C CYS A 46 -2.99 -12.34 -0.72
N ILE A 47 -2.54 -13.55 -0.38
CA ILE A 47 -2.76 -14.13 0.94
C ILE A 47 -2.15 -13.24 2.03
N LEU A 48 -0.92 -12.75 1.83
CA LEU A 48 -0.28 -11.85 2.78
C LEU A 48 -1.08 -10.56 2.98
N ILE A 49 -1.51 -9.89 1.91
CA ILE A 49 -2.28 -8.64 2.00
C ILE A 49 -3.61 -8.88 2.71
N CYS A 50 -4.35 -9.92 2.32
CA CYS A 50 -5.61 -10.28 2.98
C CYS A 50 -5.43 -10.57 4.48
N ALA A 51 -4.34 -11.25 4.85
CA ALA A 51 -4.03 -11.53 6.25
C ALA A 51 -3.68 -10.26 7.04
N LEU A 52 -2.98 -9.28 6.43
CA LEU A 52 -2.61 -8.02 7.06
C LEU A 52 -3.78 -7.03 7.20
N ILE A 53 -4.77 -7.09 6.30
CA ILE A 53 -5.98 -6.25 6.38
C ILE A 53 -6.75 -6.49 7.67
N ILE A 54 -6.82 -7.73 8.15
CA ILE A 54 -7.59 -8.09 9.36
C ILE A 54 -7.10 -7.29 10.59
N PRO A 55 -5.83 -7.39 11.05
CA PRO A 55 -5.35 -6.61 12.17
C PRO A 55 -5.36 -5.10 11.88
N ALA A 56 -5.04 -4.67 10.66
CA ALA A 56 -5.09 -3.26 10.29
C ALA A 56 -6.51 -2.67 10.45
N GLN A 57 -7.54 -3.41 10.08
CA GLN A 57 -8.94 -3.00 10.23
C GLN A 57 -9.34 -2.89 11.72
N PHE A 58 -8.84 -3.78 12.57
CA PHE A 58 -9.06 -3.68 14.03
C PHE A 58 -8.37 -2.45 14.63
N GLU A 59 -7.16 -2.12 14.19
CA GLU A 59 -6.47 -0.90 14.63
C GLU A 59 -7.19 0.36 14.13
N PHE A 60 -7.59 0.39 12.86
CA PHE A 60 -8.35 1.49 12.28
C PHE A 60 -9.68 1.71 13.03
N SER A 61 -10.39 0.63 13.37
CA SER A 61 -11.62 0.69 14.15
C SER A 61 -11.41 1.33 15.54
N LYS A 62 -10.29 1.04 16.20
CA LYS A 62 -9.94 1.69 17.49
C LYS A 62 -9.65 3.18 17.33
N LEU A 63 -8.93 3.57 16.27
CA LEU A 63 -8.64 4.97 15.98
C LEU A 63 -9.91 5.76 15.66
N ALA A 64 -10.81 5.18 14.85
CA ALA A 64 -12.10 5.77 14.52
C ALA A 64 -12.99 5.94 15.77
N ALA A 65 -12.99 4.95 16.67
CA ALA A 65 -13.74 5.01 17.92
C ALA A 65 -13.29 6.18 18.82
N ALA A 66 -12.01 6.57 18.79
CA ALA A 66 -11.50 7.73 19.52
C ALA A 66 -12.02 9.08 18.98
N LYS A 67 -12.71 9.07 17.83
CA LYS A 67 -13.37 10.22 17.20
C LYS A 67 -14.89 10.07 17.15
N ASP A 68 -15.46 9.16 17.96
CA ASP A 68 -16.88 8.82 17.99
C ASP A 68 -17.43 8.28 16.65
N LEU A 69 -16.56 7.75 15.80
CA LEU A 69 -16.93 7.11 14.53
C LEU A 69 -17.04 5.60 14.71
N LYS A 70 -18.07 5.00 14.09
CA LYS A 70 -18.30 3.55 14.17
C LYS A 70 -17.88 2.85 12.89
N ILE A 71 -16.91 1.95 13.01
CA ILE A 71 -16.51 1.04 11.93
C ILE A 71 -17.26 -0.29 12.10
N PHE A 72 -17.95 -0.72 11.06
CA PHE A 72 -18.64 -2.00 10.99
C PHE A 72 -17.63 -3.07 10.62
N THR A 73 -16.81 -3.47 11.59
CA THR A 73 -15.62 -4.29 11.38
C THR A 73 -15.87 -5.53 10.51
N PRO A 74 -16.92 -6.35 10.70
CA PRO A 74 -17.14 -7.52 9.83
C PRO A 74 -17.36 -7.14 8.36
N VAL A 75 -18.18 -6.12 8.11
CA VAL A 75 -18.49 -5.65 6.75
C VAL A 75 -17.25 -5.02 6.11
N SER A 76 -16.55 -4.17 6.85
CA SER A 76 -15.35 -3.51 6.35
C SER A 76 -14.20 -4.47 6.09
N ILE A 77 -13.97 -5.50 6.92
CA ILE A 77 -12.95 -6.52 6.66
C ILE A 77 -13.26 -7.25 5.35
N ILE A 78 -14.50 -7.73 5.19
CA ILE A 78 -14.91 -8.49 4.00
C ILE A 78 -14.77 -7.61 2.74
N ALA A 79 -15.29 -6.39 2.79
CA ALA A 79 -15.17 -5.45 1.68
C ALA A 79 -13.71 -5.13 1.36
N SER A 80 -12.89 -4.79 2.36
CA SER A 80 -11.45 -4.51 2.17
C SER A 80 -10.70 -5.69 1.53
N ILE A 81 -10.98 -6.93 1.94
CA ILE A 81 -10.37 -8.13 1.34
C ILE A 81 -10.80 -8.30 -0.13
N LEU A 82 -12.07 -8.09 -0.44
CA LEU A 82 -12.57 -8.18 -1.81
C LEU A 82 -11.94 -7.10 -2.70
N PHE A 83 -11.86 -5.86 -2.21
CA PHE A 83 -11.21 -4.76 -2.91
C PHE A 83 -9.71 -5.00 -3.12
N ALA A 84 -9.01 -5.46 -2.08
CA ALA A 84 -7.57 -5.73 -2.17
C ALA A 84 -7.27 -6.86 -3.15
N GLY A 85 -8.08 -7.92 -3.14
CA GLY A 85 -7.91 -9.05 -4.05
C GLY A 85 -8.38 -8.81 -5.48
N THR A 86 -8.87 -7.61 -5.84
CA THR A 86 -9.45 -7.32 -7.17
C THR A 86 -8.64 -7.90 -8.32
N TRP A 87 -7.37 -7.51 -8.47
CA TRP A 87 -6.50 -7.99 -9.56
C TRP A 87 -6.24 -9.50 -9.52
N TYR A 88 -6.31 -10.12 -8.34
CA TYR A 88 -6.19 -11.56 -8.21
C TYR A 88 -7.46 -12.28 -8.67
N TRP A 89 -8.64 -11.84 -8.23
CA TRP A 89 -9.92 -12.46 -8.60
C TRP A 89 -10.22 -12.35 -10.09
N LEU A 90 -9.80 -11.27 -10.74
CA LEU A 90 -10.05 -11.05 -12.17
C LEU A 90 -9.29 -12.02 -13.07
N GLN A 91 -8.15 -12.56 -12.60
CA GLN A 91 -7.46 -13.66 -13.30
C GLN A 91 -8.31 -14.95 -13.34
N LEU A 92 -9.26 -15.11 -12.40
CA LEU A 92 -10.11 -16.30 -12.30
C LEU A 92 -11.47 -16.12 -13.01
N ILE A 93 -12.04 -14.91 -12.92
CA ILE A 93 -13.42 -14.62 -13.38
C ILE A 93 -13.44 -13.97 -14.77
N ALA A 94 -12.27 -13.54 -15.29
CA ALA A 94 -12.11 -12.92 -16.62
C ALA A 94 -13.07 -11.75 -16.89
N MET A 95 -13.33 -10.92 -15.87
CA MET A 95 -14.11 -9.69 -15.98
C MET A 95 -13.20 -8.46 -16.08
N PRO A 96 -13.64 -7.38 -16.76
CA PRO A 96 -12.95 -6.10 -16.70
C PRO A 96 -12.92 -5.53 -15.26
N PRO A 97 -11.79 -4.94 -14.82
CA PRO A 97 -11.67 -4.38 -13.47
C PRO A 97 -12.72 -3.31 -13.16
N GLU A 98 -13.05 -2.47 -14.15
CA GLU A 98 -14.02 -1.39 -14.02
C GLU A 98 -15.41 -1.90 -13.61
N ILE A 99 -15.85 -2.99 -14.25
CA ILE A 99 -17.15 -3.61 -13.99
C ILE A 99 -17.16 -4.23 -12.59
N TYR A 100 -16.11 -4.97 -12.24
CA TYR A 100 -15.98 -5.59 -10.93
C TYR A 100 -15.98 -4.55 -9.80
N LEU A 101 -15.18 -3.49 -9.92
CA LEU A 101 -15.09 -2.42 -8.94
C LEU A 101 -16.40 -1.62 -8.83
N PHE A 102 -17.11 -1.42 -9.94
CA PHE A 102 -18.43 -0.78 -9.93
C PHE A 102 -19.43 -1.59 -9.10
N PHE A 103 -19.57 -2.89 -9.38
CA PHE A 103 -20.50 -3.73 -8.62
C PHE A 103 -20.07 -3.91 -7.17
N LEU A 104 -18.77 -4.09 -6.91
CA LEU A 104 -18.24 -4.25 -5.56
C LEU A 104 -18.45 -2.99 -4.71
N SER A 105 -18.23 -1.80 -5.27
CA SER A 105 -18.47 -0.53 -4.59
C SER A 105 -19.96 -0.30 -4.31
N ALA A 106 -20.83 -0.51 -5.31
CA ALA A 106 -22.27 -0.40 -5.14
C ALA A 106 -22.80 -1.36 -4.06
N PHE A 107 -22.36 -2.63 -4.10
CA PHE A 107 -22.74 -3.63 -3.11
C PHE A 107 -22.21 -3.30 -1.72
N SER A 108 -20.95 -2.88 -1.59
CA SER A 108 -20.35 -2.50 -0.31
C SER A 108 -21.10 -1.34 0.34
N VAL A 109 -21.43 -0.30 -0.43
CA VAL A 109 -22.22 0.84 0.07
C VAL A 109 -23.62 0.40 0.50
N ALA A 110 -24.29 -0.44 -0.30
CA ALA A 110 -25.62 -0.95 0.05
C ALA A 110 -25.59 -1.76 1.37
N VAL A 111 -24.61 -2.65 1.54
CA VAL A 111 -24.45 -3.43 2.78
C VAL A 111 -24.11 -2.53 3.97
N LEU A 112 -23.26 -1.52 3.79
CA LEU A 112 -22.95 -0.56 4.85
C LEU A 112 -24.19 0.23 5.30
N LEU A 113 -25.00 0.70 4.35
CA LEU A 113 -26.24 1.42 4.65
C LEU A 113 -27.26 0.52 5.35
N LEU A 114 -27.42 -0.72 4.89
CA LEU A 114 -28.28 -1.70 5.54
C LEU A 114 -27.82 -2.01 6.96
N TYR A 115 -26.52 -2.23 7.15
CA TYR A 115 -25.94 -2.52 8.47
C TYR A 115 -26.11 -1.33 9.43
N GLN A 116 -25.89 -0.10 8.94
CA GLN A 116 -26.14 1.12 9.70
C GLN A 116 -27.62 1.24 10.10
N TYR A 117 -28.55 1.02 9.17
CA TYR A 117 -29.98 1.10 9.43
C TYR A 117 -30.43 0.07 10.48
N LEU A 118 -30.02 -1.19 10.33
CA LEU A 118 -30.43 -2.29 11.23
C LEU A 118 -29.78 -2.21 12.61
N GLY A 119 -28.52 -1.77 12.70
CA GLY A 119 -27.76 -1.77 13.95
C GLY A 119 -27.79 -0.45 14.72
N TYR A 120 -27.87 0.68 14.03
CA TYR A 120 -27.65 2.01 14.60
C TYR A 120 -28.70 3.06 14.16
N GLY A 121 -29.67 2.68 13.34
CA GLY A 121 -30.72 3.59 12.85
C GLY A 121 -30.18 4.69 11.93
N THR A 122 -30.86 5.85 11.93
CA THR A 122 -30.55 6.99 11.04
C THR A 122 -29.53 7.98 11.60
N SER A 123 -29.11 7.80 12.86
CA SER A 123 -28.15 8.72 13.49
C SER A 123 -26.72 8.48 13.01
N GLY A 124 -26.05 9.54 12.58
CA GLY A 124 -24.65 9.49 12.18
C GLY A 124 -24.37 8.71 10.89
N VAL A 125 -25.38 8.45 10.05
CA VAL A 125 -25.25 7.65 8.81
C VAL A 125 -24.10 8.14 7.94
N ILE A 126 -24.04 9.45 7.66
CA ILE A 126 -23.00 10.03 6.79
C ILE A 126 -21.62 9.84 7.41
N ALA A 127 -21.48 10.09 8.71
CA ALA A 127 -20.20 9.98 9.41
C ALA A 127 -19.70 8.52 9.48
N ASN A 128 -20.57 7.60 9.89
CA ASN A 128 -20.21 6.18 10.01
C ASN A 128 -19.97 5.55 8.64
N CYS A 129 -20.92 5.67 7.70
CA CYS A 129 -20.75 5.09 6.37
C CYS A 129 -19.57 5.74 5.64
N GLY A 130 -19.35 7.06 5.80
CA GLY A 130 -18.18 7.75 5.26
C GLY A 130 -16.87 7.20 5.82
N ALA A 131 -16.78 6.99 7.13
CA ALA A 131 -15.59 6.39 7.77
C ALA A 131 -15.33 4.95 7.31
N ASN A 132 -16.38 4.15 7.12
CA ASN A 132 -16.25 2.78 6.59
C ASN A 132 -15.81 2.80 5.12
N CYS A 133 -16.41 3.65 4.27
CA CYS A 133 -15.99 3.82 2.88
C CYS A 133 -14.52 4.24 2.78
N PHE A 134 -14.11 5.22 3.59
CA PHE A 134 -12.71 5.63 3.66
C PHE A 134 -11.81 4.47 4.07
N SER A 135 -12.18 3.72 5.10
CA SER A 135 -11.41 2.56 5.56
C SER A 135 -11.27 1.47 4.49
N ILE A 136 -12.34 1.17 3.75
CA ILE A 136 -12.34 0.17 2.67
C ILE A 136 -11.47 0.63 1.50
N ILE A 137 -11.56 1.90 1.11
CA ILE A 137 -10.72 2.45 0.04
C ILE A 137 -9.26 2.47 0.49
N TYR A 138 -8.99 2.96 1.69
CA TYR A 138 -7.63 3.15 2.20
C TYR A 138 -6.91 1.82 2.46
N LEU A 139 -7.55 0.86 3.12
CA LEU A 139 -6.94 -0.43 3.45
C LEU A 139 -7.17 -1.50 2.37
N GLY A 140 -8.33 -1.49 1.72
CA GLY A 140 -8.66 -2.45 0.67
C GLY A 140 -8.10 -2.06 -0.70
N LEU A 141 -8.63 -0.98 -1.28
CA LEU A 141 -8.28 -0.62 -2.67
C LEU A 141 -6.80 -0.27 -2.83
N LEU A 142 -6.24 0.59 -1.96
CA LEU A 142 -4.83 1.00 -2.09
C LEU A 142 -3.86 -0.16 -1.88
N SER A 143 -4.16 -1.11 -0.99
CA SER A 143 -3.33 -2.32 -0.86
C SER A 143 -3.46 -3.24 -2.08
N GLY A 144 -4.64 -3.30 -2.71
CA GLY A 144 -4.85 -4.00 -3.97
C GLY A 144 -4.03 -3.46 -5.14
N LEU A 145 -3.69 -2.17 -5.15
CA LEU A 145 -2.78 -1.60 -6.17
C LEU A 145 -1.37 -2.21 -6.11
N VAL A 146 -0.93 -2.70 -4.94
CA VAL A 146 0.34 -3.44 -4.83
C VAL A 146 0.26 -4.77 -5.58
N LEU A 147 -0.91 -5.45 -5.55
CA LEU A 147 -1.17 -6.63 -6.37
C LEU A 147 -1.25 -6.27 -7.86
N ALA A 148 -1.85 -5.14 -8.21
CA ALA A 148 -1.87 -4.64 -9.58
C ALA A 148 -0.45 -4.52 -10.15
N VAL A 149 0.46 -3.89 -9.41
CA VAL A 149 1.87 -3.77 -9.82
C VAL A 149 2.49 -5.14 -10.05
N ARG A 150 2.26 -6.11 -9.14
CA ARG A 150 2.79 -7.47 -9.26
C ARG A 150 2.25 -8.20 -10.49
N ILE A 151 0.97 -8.09 -10.77
CA ILE A 151 0.27 -8.89 -11.79
C ILE A 151 0.47 -8.29 -13.17
N ASP A 152 0.35 -6.97 -13.29
CA ASP A 152 0.36 -6.27 -14.58
C ASP A 152 1.80 -5.96 -15.05
N PHE A 153 2.73 -5.68 -14.12
CA PHE A 153 4.10 -5.28 -14.45
C PHE A 153 5.15 -6.32 -14.03
N GLY A 154 4.83 -7.23 -13.11
CA GLY A 154 5.70 -8.33 -12.71
C GLY A 154 6.47 -8.10 -11.40
N LEU A 155 7.38 -9.04 -11.11
CA LEU A 155 8.08 -9.11 -9.83
C LEU A 155 9.14 -8.02 -9.64
N TRP A 156 9.96 -7.75 -10.66
CA TRP A 156 11.04 -6.77 -10.56
C TRP A 156 10.53 -5.34 -10.40
N PRO A 157 9.49 -4.88 -11.13
CA PRO A 157 8.88 -3.56 -10.90
C PRO A 157 8.26 -3.42 -9.51
N LEU A 158 7.65 -4.48 -8.97
CA LEU A 158 7.15 -4.48 -7.59
C LEU A 158 8.29 -4.27 -6.58
N LEU A 159 9.40 -4.99 -6.73
CA LEU A 159 10.56 -4.82 -5.84
C LEU A 159 11.15 -3.42 -5.98
N MET A 160 11.32 -2.92 -7.22
CA MET A 160 11.76 -1.56 -7.48
C MET A 160 10.88 -0.54 -6.76
N PHE A 161 9.55 -0.64 -6.88
CA PHE A 161 8.60 0.24 -6.20
C PHE A 161 8.83 0.26 -4.68
N ILE A 162 8.91 -0.91 -4.05
CA ILE A 162 9.01 -1.04 -2.59
C ILE A 162 10.36 -0.53 -2.08
N PHE A 163 11.46 -0.90 -2.74
CA PHE A 163 12.79 -0.43 -2.35
C PHE A 163 12.93 1.07 -2.57
N THR A 164 12.31 1.63 -3.61
CA THR A 164 12.27 3.07 -3.87
C THR A 164 11.60 3.80 -2.72
N VAL A 165 10.36 3.44 -2.36
CA VAL A 165 9.61 4.08 -1.25
C VAL A 165 10.37 3.94 0.07
N LYS A 166 10.84 2.73 0.39
CA LYS A 166 11.60 2.51 1.62
C LYS A 166 12.90 3.32 1.68
N SER A 167 13.60 3.42 0.55
CA SER A 167 14.83 4.22 0.49
C SER A 167 14.55 5.71 0.66
N ALA A 168 13.38 6.19 0.23
CA ALA A 168 12.94 7.55 0.46
C ALA A 168 12.81 7.83 1.97
N ASP A 169 12.17 6.93 2.72
CA ASP A 169 12.03 7.08 4.18
C ASP A 169 13.38 7.06 4.90
N ILE A 170 14.28 6.16 4.48
CA ILE A 170 15.65 6.08 5.03
C ILE A 170 16.42 7.36 4.73
N GLY A 171 16.34 7.87 3.49
CA GLY A 171 16.98 9.11 3.08
C GLY A 171 16.43 10.33 3.82
N ALA A 172 15.11 10.39 3.95
CA ALA A 172 14.40 11.41 4.72
C ALA A 172 14.87 11.46 6.17
N TYR A 173 14.94 10.29 6.80
CA TYR A 173 15.38 10.16 8.18
C TYR A 173 16.88 10.47 8.34
N ALA A 174 17.74 9.90 7.50
CA ALA A 174 19.19 10.07 7.60
C ALA A 174 19.60 11.53 7.38
N ILE A 175 19.14 12.16 6.29
CA ILE A 175 19.48 13.56 6.01
C ILE A 175 18.72 14.50 6.94
N GLY A 176 17.44 14.22 7.22
CA GLY A 176 16.63 15.04 8.11
C GLY A 176 17.17 15.07 9.55
N SER A 177 17.71 13.96 10.06
CA SER A 177 18.29 13.91 11.41
C SER A 177 19.69 14.53 11.51
N LEU A 178 20.49 14.45 10.44
CA LEU A 178 21.86 14.98 10.43
C LEU A 178 21.92 16.48 10.06
N LEU A 179 21.10 16.90 9.10
CA LEU A 179 21.18 18.21 8.46
C LEU A 179 19.87 19.00 8.54
N GLY A 180 18.81 18.45 9.14
CA GLY A 180 17.50 19.09 9.21
C GLY A 180 17.53 20.40 9.99
N ARG A 181 17.27 21.51 9.30
CA ARG A 181 17.17 22.85 9.90
C ARG A 181 15.80 23.46 9.63
N HIS A 182 15.26 23.27 8.43
CA HIS A 182 14.02 23.91 8.01
C HIS A 182 12.85 22.93 8.02
N LYS A 183 11.90 23.12 8.93
CA LYS A 183 10.68 22.29 9.00
C LYS A 183 9.71 22.64 7.87
N PHE A 184 9.14 21.63 7.22
CA PHE A 184 8.15 21.85 6.17
C PHE A 184 6.69 21.77 6.66
N SER A 185 6.36 20.89 7.62
CA SER A 185 4.98 20.76 8.13
C SER A 185 4.92 20.73 9.66
N PRO A 186 5.21 21.85 10.35
CA PRO A 186 5.33 21.87 11.82
C PRO A 186 4.02 21.58 12.57
N LYS A 187 2.86 21.81 11.94
CA LYS A 187 1.54 21.58 12.57
C LYS A 187 1.09 20.13 12.56
N ILE A 188 1.44 19.38 11.50
CA ILE A 188 0.99 17.99 11.29
C ILE A 188 2.13 17.03 11.69
N SER A 189 3.37 17.30 11.28
CA SER A 189 4.52 16.46 11.57
C SER A 189 5.75 17.29 11.97
N PRO A 190 5.96 17.53 13.28
CA PRO A 190 7.00 18.43 13.76
C PRO A 190 8.45 17.95 13.49
N GLY A 191 8.62 16.69 13.04
CA GLY A 191 9.91 16.08 12.72
C GLY A 191 10.31 16.15 11.24
N LYS A 192 9.41 16.53 10.31
CA LYS A 192 9.73 16.56 8.86
C LYS A 192 10.43 17.86 8.44
N THR A 193 11.57 17.73 7.78
CA THR A 193 12.40 18.85 7.28
C THR A 193 12.54 18.86 5.76
N TRP A 194 12.80 20.04 5.19
CA TRP A 194 13.09 20.20 3.76
C TRP A 194 14.39 19.51 3.35
N GLU A 195 15.41 19.53 4.22
CA GLU A 195 16.65 18.80 3.97
C GLU A 195 16.40 17.28 3.95
N GLY A 196 15.54 16.79 4.83
CA GLY A 196 15.05 15.41 4.80
C GLY A 196 14.34 15.09 3.48
N MET A 197 13.45 15.96 3.00
CA MET A 197 12.82 15.75 1.69
C MET A 197 13.85 15.64 0.55
N GLY A 198 14.88 16.49 0.55
CA GLY A 198 15.99 16.39 -0.41
C GLY A 198 16.70 15.04 -0.34
N GLY A 199 16.91 14.51 0.86
CA GLY A 199 17.45 13.17 1.06
C GLY A 199 16.55 12.06 0.56
N ALA A 200 15.24 12.17 0.80
CA ALA A 200 14.25 11.21 0.32
C ALA A 200 14.26 11.12 -1.21
N ILE A 201 14.26 12.28 -1.88
CA ILE A 201 14.30 12.36 -3.34
C ILE A 201 15.59 11.74 -3.87
N ALA A 202 16.75 12.13 -3.31
CA ALA A 202 18.04 11.65 -3.79
C ALA A 202 18.16 10.12 -3.66
N THR A 203 17.82 9.55 -2.51
CA THR A 203 17.91 8.09 -2.30
C THR A 203 16.90 7.33 -3.15
N ALA A 204 15.65 7.81 -3.25
CA ALA A 204 14.63 7.19 -4.08
C ALA A 204 15.01 7.17 -5.57
N MET A 205 15.53 8.28 -6.10
CA MET A 205 15.99 8.35 -7.50
C MET A 205 17.14 7.38 -7.75
N ILE A 206 18.15 7.34 -6.86
CA ILE A 206 19.29 6.44 -7.01
C ILE A 206 18.82 4.98 -7.02
N VAL A 207 17.98 4.58 -6.06
CA VAL A 207 17.49 3.20 -5.96
C VAL A 207 16.62 2.84 -7.16
N ALA A 208 15.73 3.73 -7.59
CA ALA A 208 14.88 3.53 -8.76
C ALA A 208 15.73 3.32 -10.03
N ILE A 209 16.73 4.18 -10.28
CA ILE A 209 17.63 4.06 -11.44
C ILE A 209 18.42 2.75 -11.39
N LEU A 210 18.98 2.40 -10.23
CA LEU A 210 19.77 1.17 -10.08
C LEU A 210 18.93 -0.08 -10.39
N PHE A 211 17.71 -0.16 -9.87
CA PHE A 211 16.80 -1.27 -10.19
C PHE A 211 16.38 -1.27 -11.66
N ALA A 212 16.02 -0.10 -12.20
CA ALA A 212 15.56 0.00 -13.58
C ALA A 212 16.61 -0.46 -14.59
N VAL A 213 17.86 -0.06 -14.40
CA VAL A 213 18.99 -0.45 -15.27
C VAL A 213 19.41 -1.90 -15.02
N SER A 214 19.46 -2.36 -13.76
CA SER A 214 19.93 -3.72 -13.44
C SER A 214 18.94 -4.81 -13.86
N CYS A 215 17.65 -4.49 -13.87
CA CYS A 215 16.57 -5.44 -14.15
C CYS A 215 15.84 -5.15 -15.48
N ASP A 216 16.38 -4.23 -16.31
CA ASP A 216 15.81 -3.83 -17.60
C ASP A 216 14.31 -3.48 -17.53
N ILE A 217 13.92 -2.70 -16.52
CA ILE A 217 12.50 -2.37 -16.26
C ILE A 217 12.03 -1.18 -17.12
N MET A 218 12.83 -0.10 -17.15
CA MET A 218 12.51 1.13 -17.87
C MET A 218 13.77 1.98 -18.08
N ASP A 219 13.68 3.00 -18.95
CA ASP A 219 14.76 3.97 -19.14
C ASP A 219 15.10 4.71 -17.84
N TRP A 220 16.39 4.98 -17.64
CA TRP A 220 16.89 5.60 -16.40
C TRP A 220 16.29 6.99 -16.14
N ARG A 221 15.90 7.74 -17.18
CA ARG A 221 15.27 9.06 -17.02
C ARG A 221 13.86 8.91 -16.46
N LEU A 222 13.11 7.91 -16.94
CA LEU A 222 11.79 7.58 -16.41
C LEU A 222 11.90 7.05 -14.98
N ALA A 223 12.91 6.23 -14.69
CA ALA A 223 13.19 5.75 -13.33
C ALA A 223 13.52 6.89 -12.36
N ALA A 224 14.25 7.91 -12.81
CA ALA A 224 14.53 9.11 -12.03
C ALA A 224 13.24 9.89 -11.69
N VAL A 225 12.34 10.06 -12.68
CA VAL A 225 11.02 10.69 -12.47
C VAL A 225 10.16 9.83 -11.54
N PHE A 226 10.18 8.50 -11.69
CA PHE A 226 9.50 7.57 -10.80
C PHE A 226 9.95 7.75 -9.35
N GLY A 227 11.27 7.73 -9.09
CA GLY A 227 11.82 7.92 -7.75
C GLY A 227 11.46 9.27 -7.14
N LEU A 228 11.53 10.34 -7.93
CA LEU A 228 11.09 11.68 -7.52
C LEU A 228 9.62 11.70 -7.10
N CYS A 229 8.72 11.19 -7.94
CA CYS A 229 7.29 11.15 -7.66
C CYS A 229 6.96 10.35 -6.39
N PHE A 230 7.52 9.15 -6.25
CA PHE A 230 7.25 8.29 -5.09
C PHE A 230 7.84 8.81 -3.79
N ALA A 231 8.97 9.54 -3.83
CA ALA A 231 9.48 10.25 -2.65
C ALA A 231 8.49 11.31 -2.16
N PHE A 232 7.90 12.10 -3.06
CA PHE A 232 6.86 13.06 -2.70
C PHE A 232 5.60 12.37 -2.20
N ILE A 233 5.06 11.42 -2.97
CA ILE A 233 3.81 10.72 -2.63
C ILE A 233 3.94 10.02 -1.28
N GLY A 234 5.04 9.32 -1.01
CA GLY A 234 5.30 8.68 0.29
C GLY A 234 5.29 9.69 1.43
N GLN A 235 6.01 10.81 1.27
CA GLN A 235 6.06 11.85 2.29
C GLN A 235 4.69 12.50 2.56
N PHE A 236 3.87 12.66 1.51
CA PHE A 236 2.49 13.14 1.63
C PHE A 236 1.58 12.10 2.29
N GLY A 237 1.71 10.82 1.96
CA GLY A 237 0.95 9.72 2.58
C GLY A 237 1.12 9.71 4.09
N ASP A 238 2.35 9.77 4.57
CA ASP A 238 2.67 9.90 6.00
C ASP A 238 2.02 11.13 6.67
N LEU A 239 1.93 12.25 5.96
CA LEU A 239 1.28 13.46 6.49
C LEU A 239 -0.22 13.25 6.61
N VAL A 240 -0.84 12.61 5.63
CA VAL A 240 -2.27 12.26 5.65
C VAL A 240 -2.55 11.29 6.79
N GLU A 241 -1.69 10.30 7.03
CA GLU A 241 -1.83 9.38 8.17
C GLU A 241 -1.73 10.10 9.52
N SER A 242 -0.93 11.17 9.60
CA SER A 242 -0.70 11.93 10.83
C SER A 242 -1.82 12.93 11.18
N MET A 243 -2.82 13.13 10.31
CA MET A 243 -3.94 14.09 10.51
C MET A 243 -5.10 13.47 11.30
#